data_AF-A0A659UQ95-F1
#
_entry.id   AF-A0A659UQ95-F1
#
_cell.length_a   1.000
_cell.length_b   1.000
_cell.length_c   1.000
_cell.angle_alpha   90.00
_cell.angle_beta   90.00
_cell.angle_gamma   90.00
#
_symmetry.space_group_name_H-M   'P 1'
#
loop_
_entity.id
_entity.type
_entity.pdbx_description
1 polymer ?
#
loop_
_entity_poly.entity_id
_entity_poly.type
_entity_poly.pdbx_seq_one_letter_code
_entity_poly.pdbx_strand_id
1 'polypeptide(L)'
;GNPIDGVIRLVGCDKTTPALLMVAASCNLPTIAVSGGPMLNGKFRGQDIGSGTHVWKFAEEVKAGRMPVADFLAAEQGQSRSAGSCMTMGTASTMASMVEALGIGMPDNAAIPAVDSRRGV
;
A
#
# COMPACT_ATOMS: atom_id res chain seq x y z
N GLY A 1 30.32 -0.98 8.54
CA GLY A 1 29.60 -1.97 7.72
C GLY A 1 29.38 -3.22 8.56
N ASN A 2 28.35 -4.00 8.23
CA ASN A 2 28.08 -5.29 8.87
C ASN A 2 28.45 -6.43 7.90
N PRO A 3 28.80 -7.63 8.39
CA PRO A 3 29.10 -8.79 7.55
C PRO A 3 27.79 -9.40 7.02
N ILE A 4 27.18 -8.73 6.04
CA ILE A 4 25.91 -9.12 5.41
C ILE A 4 26.20 -9.56 3.97
N ASP A 5 25.81 -10.79 3.62
CA ASP A 5 26.02 -11.37 2.28
C ASP A 5 24.80 -11.22 1.35
N GLY A 6 23.65 -10.82 1.89
CA GLY A 6 22.41 -10.62 1.14
C GLY A 6 21.31 -9.99 2.01
N VAL A 7 20.27 -9.45 1.38
CA VAL A 7 19.22 -8.70 2.08
C VAL A 7 17.80 -9.04 1.59
N ILE A 8 16.89 -9.21 2.54
CA ILE A 8 15.45 -9.23 2.31
C ILE A 8 14.90 -7.86 2.69
N ARG A 9 14.23 -7.18 1.76
CA ARG A 9 13.67 -5.84 1.97
C ARG A 9 12.16 -5.93 2.21
N LEU A 10 11.75 -5.78 3.46
CA LEU A 10 10.34 -5.65 3.84
C LEU A 10 9.86 -4.23 3.51
N VAL A 11 9.03 -4.10 2.49
CA VAL A 11 8.53 -2.82 1.96
C VAL A 11 7.01 -2.75 2.04
N GLY A 12 6.43 -1.56 1.99
CA GLY A 12 4.97 -1.40 2.01
C GLY A 12 4.54 0.03 1.72
N CYS A 13 4.63 0.90 2.72
CA CYS A 13 4.23 2.31 2.58
C CYS A 13 5.03 3.02 1.49
N ASP A 14 4.41 3.97 0.78
CA ASP A 14 4.86 4.63 -0.45
C ASP A 14 6.37 4.69 -0.69
N LYS A 15 7.13 5.25 0.26
CA LYS A 15 8.54 5.58 0.10
C LYS A 15 9.49 4.50 0.59
N THR A 16 8.99 3.49 1.31
CA THR A 16 9.80 2.38 1.81
C THR A 16 10.38 1.56 0.66
N THR A 17 9.59 1.29 -0.39
CA THR A 17 10.02 0.55 -1.57
C THR A 17 11.19 1.21 -2.28
N PRO A 18 11.08 2.45 -2.80
CA PRO A 18 12.21 3.07 -3.48
C PRO A 18 13.41 3.29 -2.55
N ALA A 19 13.21 3.68 -1.28
CA ALA A 19 14.31 3.91 -0.35
C ALA A 19 15.15 2.65 -0.12
N LEU A 20 14.51 1.51 0.16
CA LEU A 20 15.21 0.25 0.42
C LEU A 20 15.85 -0.34 -0.84
N LEU A 21 15.25 -0.14 -2.02
CA LEU A 21 15.83 -0.55 -3.29
C LEU A 21 17.04 0.31 -3.69
N MET A 22 16.99 1.63 -3.45
CA MET A 22 18.14 2.51 -3.71
C MET A 22 19.36 2.10 -2.86
N VAL A 23 19.16 1.76 -1.59
CA VAL A 23 20.24 1.27 -0.72
C VAL A 23 20.74 -0.10 -1.19
N ALA A 24 19.84 -1.02 -1.53
CA ALA A 24 20.23 -2.33 -2.05
C ALA A 24 21.07 -2.23 -3.34
N ALA A 25 20.63 -1.39 -4.28
CA ALA A 25 21.35 -1.13 -5.53
C ALA A 25 22.73 -0.49 -5.28
N SER A 26 22.83 0.41 -4.30
CA SER A 26 24.10 1.08 -3.96
C SER A 26 25.11 0.14 -3.30
N CYS A 27 24.65 -0.86 -2.55
CA CYS A 27 25.51 -1.90 -1.97
C CYS A 27 25.82 -3.06 -2.93
N ASN A 28 24.96 -3.27 -3.92
CA ASN A 28 25.06 -4.33 -4.93
C ASN A 28 25.24 -5.75 -4.35
N LEU A 29 24.50 -6.05 -3.28
CA LEU A 29 24.40 -7.39 -2.69
C LEU A 29 23.14 -8.12 -3.19
N PRO A 30 23.13 -9.47 -3.22
CA PRO A 30 21.93 -10.25 -3.49
C PRO A 30 20.72 -9.75 -2.69
N THR A 31 19.64 -9.40 -3.39
CA THR A 31 18.48 -8.70 -2.81
C THR A 31 17.18 -9.30 -3.32
N ILE A 32 16.22 -9.48 -2.41
CA ILE A 32 14.80 -9.73 -2.74
C ILE A 32 13.91 -8.76 -1.95
N ALA A 33 12.86 -8.26 -2.57
CA ALA A 33 11.88 -7.38 -1.92
C ALA A 33 10.56 -8.11 -1.66
N VAL A 34 10.01 -7.90 -0.47
CA VAL A 34 8.73 -8.47 -0.02
C VAL A 34 7.80 -7.32 0.30
N SER A 35 6.75 -7.17 -0.50
CA SER A 35 5.70 -6.18 -0.28
C SER A 35 4.75 -6.62 0.82
N GLY A 36 4.40 -5.71 1.72
CA GLY A 36 3.43 -5.97 2.78
C GLY A 36 2.01 -6.23 2.25
N GLY A 37 1.65 -5.61 1.12
CA GLY A 37 0.35 -5.76 0.46
C GLY A 37 -0.67 -4.66 0.81
N PRO A 38 -1.71 -4.50 -0.02
CA PRO A 38 -2.75 -3.50 0.20
C PRO A 38 -3.70 -3.89 1.34
N MET A 39 -4.36 -2.89 1.90
CA MET A 39 -5.56 -3.08 2.73
C MET A 39 -6.69 -3.74 1.94
N LEU A 40 -7.65 -4.31 2.65
CA LEU A 40 -8.93 -4.73 2.07
C LEU A 40 -9.77 -3.51 1.67
N ASN A 41 -10.75 -3.69 0.78
CA ASN A 41 -11.66 -2.63 0.35
C ASN A 41 -12.34 -1.94 1.53
N GLY A 42 -12.38 -0.60 1.52
CA GLY A 42 -13.14 0.16 2.50
C GLY A 42 -14.64 0.09 2.19
N LYS A 43 -15.48 0.24 3.22
CA LYS A 43 -16.95 0.21 3.06
C LYS A 43 -17.59 1.38 3.79
N PHE A 44 -18.46 2.10 3.08
CA PHE A 44 -19.29 3.16 3.67
C PHE A 44 -20.69 3.14 3.05
N ARG A 45 -21.73 3.01 3.89
CA ARG A 45 -23.15 2.93 3.45
C ARG A 45 -23.41 1.90 2.34
N GLY A 46 -22.81 0.72 2.46
CA GLY A 46 -22.94 -0.37 1.48
C GLY A 46 -22.13 -0.18 0.19
N GLN A 47 -21.41 0.92 0.04
CA GLN A 47 -20.56 1.21 -1.12
C GLN A 47 -19.09 0.96 -0.83
N ASP A 48 -18.34 0.58 -1.87
CA ASP A 48 -16.88 0.52 -1.81
C ASP A 48 -16.27 1.91 -1.78
N ILE A 49 -15.35 2.12 -0.84
CA ILE A 49 -14.53 3.34 -0.76
C ILE A 49 -13.06 2.97 -0.73
N GLY A 50 -12.24 3.82 -1.35
CA GLY A 50 -10.81 3.60 -1.55
C GLY A 50 -9.98 4.66 -0.85
N SER A 51 -8.89 4.24 -0.21
CA SER A 51 -7.89 5.09 0.45
C SER A 51 -7.37 6.16 -0.51
N GLY A 52 -7.33 7.40 -0.02
CA GLY A 52 -6.94 8.56 -0.81
C GLY A 52 -8.05 9.05 -1.73
N THR A 53 -8.49 8.22 -2.69
CA THR A 53 -9.48 8.62 -3.71
C THR A 53 -10.77 9.17 -3.10
N HIS A 54 -11.35 8.47 -2.12
CA HIS A 54 -12.59 8.90 -1.51
C HIS A 54 -12.42 10.02 -0.48
N VAL A 55 -11.23 10.17 0.11
CA VAL A 55 -10.89 11.34 0.94
C VAL A 55 -11.00 12.62 0.12
N TRP A 56 -10.37 12.65 -1.06
CA TRP A 56 -10.45 13.80 -1.97
C TRP A 56 -11.88 14.08 -2.41
N LYS A 57 -12.60 13.04 -2.85
CA LYS A 57 -13.99 13.16 -3.31
C LYS A 57 -14.89 13.73 -2.21
N PHE A 58 -14.86 13.15 -1.01
CA PHE A 58 -15.74 13.56 0.08
C PHE A 58 -15.37 14.94 0.64
N ALA A 59 -14.09 15.31 0.66
CA ALA A 59 -13.69 16.67 1.00
C ALA A 59 -14.33 17.71 0.06
N GLU A 60 -14.39 17.43 -1.24
CA GLU A 60 -15.06 18.31 -2.22
C GLU A 60 -16.60 18.30 -2.07
N GLU A 61 -17.21 17.14 -1.76
CA GLU A 61 -18.65 17.07 -1.49
C GLU A 61 -19.05 17.86 -0.23
N VAL A 62 -18.20 17.86 0.79
CA VAL A 62 -18.39 18.68 2.00
C VAL A 62 -18.29 20.16 1.66
N LYS A 63 -17.26 20.58 0.92
CA LYS A 63 -17.11 21.98 0.48
C LYS A 63 -18.28 22.43 -0.40
N ALA A 64 -18.82 21.53 -1.21
CA ALA A 64 -19.98 21.81 -2.06
C ALA A 64 -21.32 21.75 -1.33
N GLY A 65 -21.34 21.46 -0.01
CA GLY A 65 -22.56 21.36 0.79
C GLY A 65 -23.44 20.15 0.48
N ARG A 66 -22.94 19.16 -0.27
CA ARG A 66 -23.66 17.93 -0.66
C ARG A 66 -23.45 16.78 0.31
N MET A 67 -22.44 16.88 1.18
CA MET A 67 -22.16 15.92 2.24
C MET A 67 -21.98 16.65 3.58
N PRO A 68 -22.65 16.23 4.66
CA PRO A 68 -22.39 16.78 5.98
C PRO A 68 -21.02 16.31 6.49
N VAL A 69 -20.32 17.16 7.26
CA VAL A 69 -19.00 16.83 7.85
C VAL A 69 -19.06 15.56 8.69
N ALA A 70 -20.18 15.32 9.39
CA ALA A 70 -20.39 14.09 10.16
C ALA A 70 -20.30 12.82 9.31
N ASP A 71 -20.81 12.86 8.07
CA ASP A 71 -20.73 11.72 7.14
C ASP A 71 -19.30 11.51 6.64
N PHE A 72 -18.55 12.59 6.43
CA PHE A 72 -17.13 12.51 6.05
C PHE A 72 -16.28 11.85 7.14
N LEU A 73 -16.48 12.23 8.41
CA LEU A 73 -15.82 11.61 9.55
C LEU A 73 -16.25 10.14 9.74
N ALA A 74 -17.53 9.84 9.54
CA ALA A 74 -18.01 8.46 9.60
C ALA A 74 -17.41 7.58 8.48
N ALA A 75 -17.15 8.14 7.29
CA ALA A 75 -16.52 7.43 6.19
C ALA A 75 -15.07 7.04 6.47
N GLU A 76 -14.35 7.82 7.28
CA GLU A 76 -12.96 7.54 7.66
C GLU A 76 -12.82 6.17 8.35
N GLN A 77 -13.71 5.86 9.30
CA GLN A 77 -13.71 4.59 10.03
C GLN A 77 -13.94 3.38 9.11
N GLY A 78 -14.74 3.55 8.06
CA GLY A 78 -15.00 2.51 7.06
C GLY A 78 -13.89 2.36 6.02
N GLN A 79 -12.98 3.32 5.91
CA GLN A 79 -11.97 3.37 4.85
C GLN A 79 -10.77 2.47 5.17
N SER A 80 -10.08 2.72 6.29
CA SER A 80 -8.83 2.05 6.67
C SER A 80 -9.08 0.95 7.69
N ARG A 81 -9.67 -0.16 7.23
CA ARG A 81 -10.28 -1.20 8.07
C ARG A 81 -9.53 -2.54 8.12
N SER A 82 -8.27 -2.57 7.67
CA SER A 82 -7.35 -3.70 7.84
C SER A 82 -5.90 -3.19 7.88
N ALA A 83 -4.95 -4.05 8.24
CA ALA A 83 -3.54 -3.76 7.96
C ALA A 83 -3.28 -3.70 6.44
N GLY A 84 -2.26 -2.96 6.03
CA GLY A 84 -1.79 -2.85 4.65
C GLY A 84 -1.57 -1.42 4.16
N SER A 85 -1.08 -1.28 2.94
CA SER A 85 -0.98 0.02 2.25
C SER A 85 -2.31 0.48 1.66
N CYS A 86 -2.37 1.70 1.10
CA CYS A 86 -3.53 2.18 0.36
C CYS A 86 -4.01 1.14 -0.67
N MET A 87 -5.29 0.78 -0.66
CA MET A 87 -5.86 -0.28 -1.53
C MET A 87 -6.22 0.20 -2.94
N THR A 88 -5.96 1.48 -3.24
CA THR A 88 -6.07 2.05 -4.58
C THR A 88 -4.76 1.87 -5.35
N MET A 89 -4.75 2.17 -6.65
CA MET A 89 -3.51 2.29 -7.43
C MET A 89 -2.77 3.61 -7.10
N GLY A 90 -2.47 3.80 -5.82
CA GLY A 90 -1.59 4.85 -5.32
C GLY A 90 -0.12 4.47 -5.45
N THR A 91 0.75 5.25 -4.82
CA THR A 91 2.20 5.06 -4.91
C THR A 91 2.63 3.72 -4.34
N ALA A 92 2.15 3.31 -3.15
CA ALA A 92 2.48 2.00 -2.58
C ALA A 92 2.18 0.82 -3.53
N SER A 93 0.96 0.72 -4.05
CA SER A 93 0.55 -0.35 -4.99
C SER A 93 1.34 -0.29 -6.30
N THR A 94 1.55 0.92 -6.83
CA THR A 94 2.38 1.12 -8.04
C THR A 94 3.79 0.62 -7.83
N MET A 95 4.43 1.00 -6.71
CA MET A 95 5.79 0.58 -6.41
C MET A 95 5.88 -0.92 -6.10
N ALA A 96 4.85 -1.53 -5.52
CA ALA A 96 4.77 -2.98 -5.37
C ALA A 96 4.71 -3.69 -6.73
N SER A 97 3.93 -3.17 -7.68
CA SER A 97 3.93 -3.66 -9.07
C SER A 97 5.28 -3.46 -9.76
N MET A 98 5.96 -2.33 -9.52
CA MET A 98 7.30 -2.11 -10.08
C MET A 98 8.33 -3.10 -9.52
N VAL A 99 8.26 -3.45 -8.23
CA VAL A 99 9.14 -4.49 -7.64
C VAL A 99 9.01 -5.81 -8.38
N GLU A 100 7.77 -6.23 -8.66
CA GLU A 100 7.49 -7.48 -9.37
C GLU A 100 7.91 -7.38 -10.84
N ALA A 101 7.57 -6.29 -11.53
CA ALA A 101 7.93 -6.07 -12.93
C ALA A 101 9.46 -6.00 -13.18
N LEU A 102 10.21 -5.47 -12.21
CA LEU A 102 11.68 -5.43 -12.26
C LEU A 102 12.34 -6.78 -11.92
N GLY A 103 11.57 -7.79 -11.53
CA GLY A 103 12.08 -9.10 -11.13
C GLY A 103 12.79 -9.12 -9.78
N ILE A 104 12.53 -8.12 -8.92
CA ILE A 104 13.15 -8.00 -7.58
C ILE A 104 12.30 -8.71 -6.51
N GLY A 105 11.00 -8.91 -6.77
CA GLY A 105 10.10 -9.71 -5.95
C GLY A 105 9.72 -11.02 -6.61
N MET A 106 9.13 -11.94 -5.83
CA MET A 106 8.51 -13.15 -6.37
C MET A 106 7.25 -12.80 -7.20
N PRO A 107 6.82 -13.69 -8.11
CA PRO A 107 5.49 -13.59 -8.72
C PRO A 107 4.39 -13.46 -7.65
N ASP A 108 3.34 -12.72 -7.96
CA ASP A 108 2.22 -12.38 -7.07
C ASP A 108 2.59 -11.47 -5.89
N ASN A 109 3.84 -10.99 -5.81
CA ASN A 109 4.28 -10.10 -4.73
C ASN A 109 3.46 -8.81 -4.65
N ALA A 110 3.00 -8.23 -5.76
CA ALA A 110 2.39 -6.91 -5.74
C ALA A 110 0.99 -6.88 -5.14
N ALA A 111 0.16 -7.88 -5.42
CA ALA A 111 -1.29 -7.77 -5.31
C ALA A 111 -1.92 -8.53 -4.14
N ILE A 112 -1.21 -9.47 -3.50
CA ILE A 112 -1.75 -10.22 -2.37
C ILE A 112 -2.02 -9.25 -1.20
N PRO A 113 -3.27 -9.13 -0.71
CA PRO A 113 -3.62 -8.25 0.42
C PRO A 113 -2.82 -8.58 1.68
N ALA A 114 -2.56 -7.56 2.50
CA ALA A 114 -1.68 -7.71 3.66
C ALA A 114 -2.18 -8.71 4.71
N VAL A 115 -3.50 -8.87 4.81
CA VAL A 115 -4.17 -9.78 5.76
C VAL A 115 -4.57 -11.12 5.15
N ASP A 116 -4.20 -11.36 3.89
CA ASP A 116 -4.44 -12.65 3.22
C ASP A 116 -3.41 -13.69 3.70
N SER A 117 -3.84 -14.93 3.93
CA SER A 117 -2.94 -16.00 4.40
C SER A 117 -1.80 -16.30 3.43
N ARG A 118 -1.95 -16.01 2.14
CA ARG A 118 -0.89 -16.16 1.13
C ARG A 118 0.23 -15.12 1.29
N ARG A 119 0.01 -14.04 2.05
CA ARG A 119 1.04 -13.06 2.40
C ARG A 119 1.84 -13.46 3.63
N GLY A 120 1.18 -14.11 4.58
CA GLY A 120 1.77 -14.51 5.86
C GLY A 120 2.80 -15.62 5.69
N VAL A 121 3.99 -15.41 6.25
CA VAL A 121 4.84 -16.47 6.79
C VAL A 121 4.41 -16.78 8.22
#